data_AF-X0SS20-F1
#
_entry.id   AF-X0SS20-F1
#
_cell.length_a   1.000
_cell.length_b   1.000
_cell.length_c   1.000
_cell.angle_alpha   90.00
_cell.angle_beta   90.00
_cell.angle_gamma   90.00
#
_symmetry.space_group_name_H-M   'P 1'
#
loop_
_entity.id
_entity.type
_entity.pdbx_description
1 polymer ?
#
loop_
_entity_poly.entity_id
_entity_poly.type
_entity_poly.pdbx_seq_one_letter_code
_entity_poly.pdbx_strand_id
1 'polypeptide(L)'
;WENDGTYLDTMNRQAVAEFIRVTHEAYYERCGGDFGEVIPAIFTDEPNYGLAALLWFCEDADNKFCIHWTPNLPAEFEKRRGYSLLPFLPELVFPRPEDKFSEVTYDYYRTITELFTENFTRQIGQWCGRHNLALTGHVLFEETLRSQIAAVGACMPHYEHMQWPGVDILTDQTSELATVKQCSSVADQLGKERVLTELYGCTGWDWPLEGHKFIADWQFAAGVNFLCPHLSHYSLAGGAKRDYPASIIDHSPWWKYYKTVTDYLARVGMMLSRRQPVRDILVIHPIESAWGLFNYFRDKFAFRHENPDADGAIHRAMDSIIFALTGHHYDWDFADESLLARYGKIDGQNILVGKMKYKLIVVPPLLTLRSTTVSLLSEFLKQGGPVLFVDSRPNRIDGRIN
;
A
#
# COMPACT_ATOMS: atom_id res chain seq x y z
N TRP A 1 4.62 -20.54 8.27
CA TRP A 1 4.64 -19.08 8.17
C TRP A 1 5.72 -18.50 9.09
N GLU A 2 5.90 -18.97 10.34
CA GLU A 2 6.90 -18.38 11.26
C GLU A 2 8.02 -19.34 11.74
N ASN A 3 8.19 -20.52 11.12
CA ASN A 3 9.24 -21.51 11.48
C ASN A 3 9.36 -21.75 13.01
N ASP A 4 8.23 -22.02 13.66
CA ASP A 4 8.09 -22.23 15.12
C ASP A 4 8.43 -21.00 16.01
N GLY A 5 8.65 -19.83 15.41
CA GLY A 5 8.84 -18.54 16.10
C GLY A 5 7.57 -17.70 16.21
N THR A 6 7.74 -16.46 16.66
CA THR A 6 6.70 -15.42 16.67
C THR A 6 7.00 -14.36 15.62
N TYR A 7 5.95 -13.78 15.04
CA TYR A 7 6.08 -12.64 14.13
C TYR A 7 6.82 -11.45 14.76
N LEU A 8 7.54 -10.69 13.94
CA LEU A 8 8.28 -9.49 14.34
C LEU A 8 7.32 -8.38 14.78
N ASP A 9 7.60 -7.71 15.91
CA ASP A 9 6.96 -6.43 16.23
C ASP A 9 7.48 -5.33 15.30
N THR A 10 6.79 -5.12 14.19
CA THR A 10 7.12 -4.16 13.14
C THR A 10 6.98 -2.70 13.59
N MET A 11 6.26 -2.45 14.70
CA MET A 11 6.12 -1.12 15.30
C MET A 11 7.22 -0.82 16.32
N ASN A 12 8.05 -1.80 16.70
CA ASN A 12 9.11 -1.61 17.69
C ASN A 12 10.48 -1.40 17.02
N ARG A 13 11.02 -0.19 17.19
CA ARG A 13 12.31 0.21 16.61
C ARG A 13 13.46 -0.75 16.95
N GLN A 14 13.57 -1.19 18.20
CA GLN A 14 14.66 -2.05 18.67
C GLN A 14 14.50 -3.48 18.14
N ALA A 15 13.26 -4.00 18.11
CA ALA A 15 12.97 -5.30 17.52
C ALA A 15 13.36 -5.34 16.04
N VAL A 16 12.98 -4.32 15.25
CA VAL A 16 13.37 -4.25 13.84
C VAL A 16 14.88 -4.06 13.67
N ALA A 17 15.55 -3.28 14.52
CA ALA A 17 16.99 -3.14 14.47
C ALA A 17 17.69 -4.49 14.71
N GLU A 18 17.20 -5.28 15.66
CA GLU A 18 17.70 -6.63 15.91
C GLU A 18 17.38 -7.58 14.74
N PHE A 19 16.19 -7.47 14.15
CA PHE A 19 15.83 -8.21 12.93
C PHE A 19 16.81 -7.93 11.79
N ILE A 20 17.13 -6.67 11.52
CA ILE A 20 18.14 -6.27 10.54
C ILE A 20 19.50 -6.88 10.89
N ARG A 21 19.90 -6.85 12.16
CA ARG A 21 21.18 -7.42 12.63
C ARG A 21 21.28 -8.93 12.43
N VAL A 22 20.20 -9.69 12.64
CA VAL A 22 20.25 -11.16 12.51
C VAL A 22 19.98 -11.65 11.09
N THR A 23 19.36 -10.84 10.24
CA THR A 23 19.02 -11.21 8.86
C THR A 23 19.90 -10.46 7.84
N HIS A 24 19.68 -9.15 7.69
CA HIS A 24 20.28 -8.33 6.64
C HIS A 24 21.80 -8.25 6.78
N GLU A 25 22.31 -8.03 8.00
CA GLU A 25 23.76 -8.06 8.25
C GLU A 25 24.36 -9.45 8.01
N ALA A 26 23.64 -10.53 8.36
CA ALA A 26 24.11 -11.88 8.09
C ALA A 26 24.18 -12.21 6.59
N TYR A 27 23.28 -11.65 5.78
CA TYR A 27 23.40 -11.70 4.31
C TYR A 27 24.58 -10.86 3.83
N TYR A 28 24.74 -9.63 4.34
CA TYR A 28 25.85 -8.77 3.96
C TYR A 28 27.23 -9.40 4.25
N GLU A 29 27.40 -10.05 5.40
CA GLU A 29 28.65 -10.76 5.74
C GLU A 29 29.00 -11.88 4.75
N ARG A 30 27.99 -12.54 4.15
CA ARG A 30 28.18 -13.71 3.28
C ARG A 30 28.23 -13.38 1.79
N CYS A 31 27.37 -12.47 1.34
CA CYS A 31 27.21 -12.12 -0.07
C CYS A 31 27.23 -10.60 -0.33
N GLY A 32 27.70 -9.79 0.63
CA GLY A 32 27.77 -8.33 0.48
C GLY A 32 28.69 -7.85 -0.65
N GLY A 33 29.63 -8.69 -1.09
CA GLY A 33 30.45 -8.42 -2.28
C GLY A 33 29.66 -8.42 -3.60
N ASP A 34 28.47 -9.03 -3.61
CA ASP A 34 27.59 -9.15 -4.78
C ASP A 34 26.46 -8.10 -4.79
N PHE A 35 26.37 -7.27 -3.75
CA PHE A 35 25.28 -6.30 -3.59
C PHE A 35 25.39 -5.14 -4.59
N GLY A 36 24.25 -4.76 -5.15
CA GLY A 36 24.11 -3.69 -6.15
C GLY A 36 24.41 -4.12 -7.59
N GLU A 37 24.97 -5.32 -7.79
CA GLU A 37 25.20 -5.91 -9.11
C GLU A 37 24.41 -7.20 -9.29
N VAL A 38 24.92 -8.31 -8.74
CA VAL A 38 24.30 -9.64 -8.86
C VAL A 38 23.06 -9.72 -7.98
N ILE A 39 23.12 -9.12 -6.79
CA ILE A 39 21.99 -8.99 -5.86
C ILE A 39 21.61 -7.51 -5.82
N PRO A 40 20.65 -7.05 -6.63
CA PRO A 40 20.33 -5.63 -6.70
C PRO A 40 19.30 -5.18 -5.66
N ALA A 41 18.58 -6.13 -5.05
CA ALA A 41 17.47 -5.81 -4.17
C ALA A 41 17.23 -6.89 -3.10
N ILE A 42 16.56 -6.49 -2.03
CA ILE A 42 15.93 -7.39 -1.04
C ILE A 42 14.41 -7.22 -1.17
N PHE A 43 13.71 -8.34 -1.30
CA PHE A 43 12.26 -8.40 -1.38
C PHE A 43 11.66 -8.57 0.02
N THR A 44 10.69 -7.74 0.38
CA THR A 44 9.84 -7.93 1.56
C THR A 44 8.47 -8.41 1.11
N ASP A 45 8.04 -9.54 1.67
CA ASP A 45 6.77 -10.17 1.34
C ASP A 45 5.79 -9.92 2.50
N GLU A 46 4.70 -9.22 2.20
CA GLU A 46 3.56 -8.97 3.10
C GLU A 46 3.88 -8.57 4.57
N PRO A 47 4.83 -7.64 4.86
CA PRO A 47 5.00 -7.12 6.20
C PRO A 47 3.71 -6.45 6.69
N ASN A 48 3.37 -6.66 7.96
CA ASN A 48 2.13 -6.17 8.57
C ASN A 48 2.25 -5.95 10.09
N TYR A 49 1.17 -5.54 10.76
CA TYR A 49 1.12 -5.36 12.21
C TYR A 49 1.13 -6.68 13.03
N GLY A 50 1.08 -7.85 12.39
CA GLY A 50 1.05 -9.17 13.02
C GLY A 50 -0.34 -9.82 13.06
N LEU A 51 -0.63 -10.57 14.14
CA LEU A 51 -1.68 -11.58 14.36
C LEU A 51 -3.11 -11.31 13.83
N ALA A 52 -3.48 -10.08 13.43
CA ALA A 52 -4.82 -9.81 12.88
C ALA A 52 -5.06 -10.53 11.54
N ALA A 53 -4.02 -10.69 10.71
CA ALA A 53 -4.11 -11.53 9.50
C ALA A 53 -4.40 -13.01 9.84
N LEU A 54 -3.94 -13.49 11.01
CA LEU A 54 -4.14 -14.87 11.47
C LEU A 54 -5.56 -15.15 11.98
N LEU A 55 -6.39 -14.12 12.23
CA LEU A 55 -7.82 -14.32 12.54
C LEU A 55 -8.57 -14.94 11.35
N TRP A 56 -8.04 -14.84 10.12
CA TRP A 56 -8.55 -15.56 8.94
C TRP A 56 -8.61 -17.08 9.14
N PHE A 57 -7.66 -17.65 9.91
CA PHE A 57 -7.56 -19.09 10.14
C PHE A 57 -8.17 -19.54 11.47
N CYS A 58 -8.81 -18.64 12.22
CA CYS A 58 -9.40 -18.97 13.51
C CYS A 58 -10.86 -19.45 13.36
N GLU A 59 -11.13 -20.70 13.73
CA GLU A 59 -12.50 -21.29 13.71
C GLU A 59 -13.51 -20.53 14.61
N ASP A 60 -13.03 -19.81 15.64
CA ASP A 60 -13.82 -19.02 16.60
C ASP A 60 -13.66 -17.48 16.42
N ALA A 61 -13.39 -17.02 15.20
CA ALA A 61 -13.17 -15.59 14.90
C ALA A 61 -14.33 -14.68 15.38
N ASP A 62 -15.57 -15.19 15.41
CA ASP A 62 -16.78 -14.41 15.72
C ASP A 62 -16.81 -13.77 17.12
N ASN A 63 -15.99 -14.25 18.05
CA ASN A 63 -15.92 -13.78 19.43
C ASN A 63 -14.57 -13.14 19.81
N LYS A 64 -13.68 -12.89 18.83
CA LYS A 64 -12.34 -12.34 19.08
C LYS A 64 -12.15 -11.02 18.34
N PHE A 65 -11.55 -10.06 19.00
CA PHE A 65 -11.03 -8.84 18.39
C PHE A 65 -9.53 -8.76 18.64
N CYS A 66 -8.79 -8.20 17.69
CA CYS A 66 -7.36 -7.95 17.85
C CYS A 66 -7.13 -6.44 17.83
N ILE A 67 -6.40 -5.93 18.80
CA ILE A 67 -5.91 -4.55 18.79
C ILE A 67 -4.40 -4.65 18.57
N HIS A 68 -3.91 -3.98 17.54
CA HIS A 68 -2.47 -3.88 17.31
C HIS A 68 -1.79 -3.13 18.46
N TRP A 69 -0.71 -3.70 18.99
CA TRP A 69 -0.07 -3.15 20.16
C TRP A 69 1.43 -3.37 20.11
N THR A 70 2.16 -2.37 20.59
CA THR A 70 3.58 -2.49 20.92
C THR A 70 3.79 -1.85 22.29
N PRO A 71 4.73 -2.32 23.15
CA PRO A 71 4.89 -1.80 24.51
C PRO A 71 5.05 -0.28 24.60
N ASN A 72 5.65 0.36 23.59
CA ASN A 72 5.88 1.80 23.57
C ASN A 72 4.70 2.62 23.00
N LEU A 73 3.62 1.99 22.55
CA LEU A 73 2.49 2.67 21.92
C LEU A 73 1.86 3.75 22.80
N PRO A 74 1.57 3.55 24.11
CA PRO A 74 0.98 4.61 24.93
C PRO A 74 1.83 5.89 25.00
N ALA A 75 3.15 5.72 25.14
CA ALA A 75 4.08 6.84 25.25
C ALA A 75 4.24 7.57 23.91
N GLU A 76 4.36 6.83 22.80
CA GLU A 76 4.46 7.42 21.46
C GLU A 76 3.14 8.09 21.05
N PHE A 77 1.99 7.51 21.38
CA PHE A 77 0.69 8.10 21.14
C PHE A 77 0.54 9.44 21.89
N GLU A 78 0.80 9.46 23.20
CA GLU A 78 0.69 10.69 24.00
C GLU A 78 1.61 11.79 23.50
N LYS A 79 2.87 11.44 23.19
CA LYS A 79 3.85 12.35 22.60
C LYS A 79 3.39 12.95 21.27
N ARG A 80 2.73 12.16 20.42
CA ARG A 80 2.37 12.55 19.04
C ARG A 80 0.99 13.19 18.92
N ARG A 81 0.05 12.83 19.79
CA ARG A 81 -1.37 13.23 19.72
C ARG A 81 -1.77 14.18 20.85
N GLY A 82 -0.96 14.27 21.91
CA GLY A 82 -1.14 15.25 23.00
C GLY A 82 -2.07 14.82 24.12
N TYR A 83 -2.47 13.54 24.17
CA TYR A 83 -3.29 12.97 25.25
C TYR A 83 -3.06 11.46 25.40
N SER A 84 -3.41 10.89 26.55
CA SER A 84 -3.22 9.46 26.81
C SER A 84 -4.25 8.60 26.08
N LEU A 85 -3.79 7.53 25.43
CA LEU A 85 -4.66 6.51 24.79
C LEU A 85 -5.40 5.64 25.80
N LEU A 86 -4.80 5.38 26.98
CA LEU A 86 -5.26 4.35 27.92
C LEU A 86 -6.72 4.52 28.39
N PRO A 87 -7.21 5.73 28.70
CA PRO A 87 -8.61 5.93 29.08
C PRO A 87 -9.62 5.59 27.96
N PHE A 88 -9.17 5.54 26.70
CA PHE A 88 -10.01 5.39 25.53
C PHE A 88 -9.88 4.03 24.84
N LEU A 89 -9.13 3.07 25.40
CA LEU A 89 -8.99 1.72 24.84
C LEU A 89 -10.32 1.04 24.50
N PRO A 90 -11.40 1.15 25.31
CA PRO A 90 -12.69 0.56 24.96
C PRO A 90 -13.26 1.10 23.63
N GLU A 91 -12.97 2.34 23.25
CA GLU A 91 -13.48 2.98 22.04
C GLU A 91 -12.88 2.38 20.76
N LEU A 92 -11.67 1.81 20.83
CA LEU A 92 -11.05 1.11 19.70
C LEU A 92 -11.84 -0.15 19.31
N VAL A 93 -12.60 -0.70 20.25
CA VAL A 93 -13.35 -1.95 20.06
C VAL A 93 -14.84 -1.67 19.92
N PHE A 94 -15.41 -0.89 20.83
CA PHE A 94 -16.84 -0.68 20.91
C PHE A 94 -17.26 0.61 20.21
N PRO A 95 -18.26 0.55 19.31
CA PRO A 95 -18.71 1.73 18.58
C PRO A 95 -19.35 2.75 19.52
N ARG A 96 -19.16 4.03 19.23
CA ARG A 96 -19.89 5.11 19.91
C ARG A 96 -21.37 5.10 19.46
N PRO A 97 -22.34 5.41 20.36
CA PRO A 97 -23.76 5.36 20.03
C PRO A 97 -24.23 6.41 19.01
N GLU A 98 -23.61 7.62 19.01
CA GLU A 98 -24.16 8.79 18.30
C GLU A 98 -23.29 9.29 17.12
N ASP A 99 -21.96 9.06 17.15
CA ASP A 99 -21.06 9.37 16.05
C ASP A 99 -20.40 8.09 15.53
N LYS A 100 -20.51 7.84 14.23
CA LYS A 100 -19.84 6.72 13.58
C LYS A 100 -18.33 6.97 13.44
N PHE A 101 -17.90 8.23 13.52
CA PHE A 101 -16.49 8.61 13.49
C PHE A 101 -15.93 8.74 14.91
N SER A 102 -14.76 8.14 15.14
CA SER A 102 -14.00 8.24 16.38
C SER A 102 -12.69 8.98 16.15
N GLU A 103 -12.51 10.08 16.88
CA GLU A 103 -11.26 10.85 16.90
C GLU A 103 -10.10 10.03 17.48
N VAL A 104 -10.40 9.18 18.48
CA VAL A 104 -9.42 8.29 19.11
C VAL A 104 -8.96 7.23 18.12
N THR A 105 -9.88 6.59 17.39
CA THR A 105 -9.54 5.57 16.40
C THR A 105 -8.77 6.17 15.23
N TYR A 106 -9.15 7.37 14.78
CA TYR A 106 -8.38 8.14 13.79
C TYR A 106 -6.93 8.33 14.24
N ASP A 107 -6.72 8.84 15.46
CA ASP A 107 -5.37 9.10 15.99
C ASP A 107 -4.58 7.82 16.24
N TYR A 108 -5.26 6.76 16.67
CA TYR A 108 -4.66 5.46 16.93
C TYR A 108 -4.09 4.87 15.64
N TYR A 109 -4.89 4.78 14.57
CA TYR A 109 -4.42 4.27 13.28
C TYR A 109 -3.34 5.15 12.67
N ARG A 110 -3.49 6.47 12.78
CA ARG A 110 -2.43 7.40 12.38
C ARG A 110 -1.12 7.12 13.14
N THR A 111 -1.18 6.85 14.44
CA THR A 111 0.00 6.57 15.26
C THR A 111 0.65 5.22 14.91
N ILE A 112 -0.12 4.13 14.81
CA ILE A 112 0.45 2.82 14.48
C ILE A 112 1.00 2.78 13.05
N THR A 113 0.37 3.48 12.10
CA THR A 113 0.87 3.63 10.72
C THR A 113 2.20 4.36 10.70
N GLU A 114 2.31 5.47 11.44
CA GLU A 114 3.57 6.22 11.60
C GLU A 114 4.66 5.33 12.23
N LEU A 115 4.35 4.59 13.30
CA LEU A 115 5.31 3.70 13.96
C LEU A 115 5.80 2.58 13.04
N PHE A 116 4.89 1.91 12.32
CA PHE A 116 5.25 0.82 11.42
C PHE A 116 6.07 1.32 10.23
N THR A 117 5.66 2.42 9.61
CA THR A 117 6.42 3.06 8.51
C THR A 117 7.82 3.47 8.95
N GLU A 118 7.94 4.13 10.11
CA GLU A 118 9.22 4.64 10.64
C GLU A 118 10.15 3.53 11.15
N ASN A 119 9.59 2.50 11.80
CA ASN A 119 10.39 1.48 12.46
C ASN A 119 10.68 0.29 11.55
N PHE A 120 9.77 -0.12 10.67
CA PHE A 120 10.03 -1.21 9.73
C PHE A 120 10.59 -0.70 8.40
N THR A 121 9.73 -0.13 7.56
CA THR A 121 10.08 0.15 6.16
C THR A 121 11.20 1.18 6.04
N ARG A 122 11.19 2.24 6.86
CA ARG A 122 12.26 3.23 6.85
C ARG A 122 13.60 2.66 7.32
N GLN A 123 13.63 1.87 8.40
CA GLN A 123 14.90 1.32 8.90
C GLN A 123 15.53 0.38 7.87
N ILE A 124 14.73 -0.52 7.30
CA ILE A 124 15.19 -1.46 6.25
C ILE A 124 15.56 -0.70 4.98
N GLY A 125 14.72 0.21 4.51
CA GLY A 125 14.97 1.00 3.30
C GLY A 125 16.23 1.86 3.39
N GLN A 126 16.51 2.43 4.57
CA GLN A 126 17.76 3.14 4.84
C GLN A 126 18.96 2.19 4.90
N TRP A 127 18.79 0.99 5.45
CA TRP A 127 19.83 -0.03 5.45
C TRP A 127 20.18 -0.47 4.02
N CYS A 128 19.17 -0.80 3.20
CA CYS A 128 19.36 -1.17 1.80
C CYS A 128 20.08 -0.06 1.02
N GLY A 129 19.64 1.19 1.18
CA GLY A 129 20.26 2.34 0.52
C GLY A 129 21.75 2.55 0.88
N ARG A 130 22.17 2.25 2.12
CA ARG A 130 23.60 2.31 2.52
C ARG A 130 24.44 1.18 1.93
N HIS A 131 23.82 0.08 1.53
CA HIS A 131 24.48 -1.12 1.01
C HIS A 131 24.28 -1.30 -0.50
N ASN A 132 23.91 -0.24 -1.23
CA ASN A 132 23.64 -0.25 -2.66
C ASN A 132 22.57 -1.26 -3.09
N LEU A 133 21.60 -1.54 -2.22
CA LEU A 133 20.45 -2.38 -2.49
C LEU A 133 19.18 -1.55 -2.63
N ALA A 134 18.26 -2.03 -3.47
CA ALA A 134 16.88 -1.60 -3.41
C ALA A 134 16.10 -2.44 -2.38
N LEU A 135 15.33 -1.79 -1.50
CA LEU A 135 14.18 -2.43 -0.87
C LEU A 135 13.03 -2.50 -1.89
N THR A 136 12.53 -3.72 -2.11
CA THR A 136 11.41 -4.01 -3.03
C THR A 136 10.44 -5.02 -2.40
N GLY A 137 9.36 -5.35 -3.11
CA GLY A 137 8.24 -6.14 -2.62
C GLY A 137 7.01 -5.28 -2.37
N HIS A 138 6.09 -5.73 -1.54
CA HIS A 138 4.80 -5.08 -1.25
C HIS A 138 4.45 -5.21 0.23
N VAL A 139 3.31 -4.64 0.64
CA VAL A 139 2.75 -4.81 1.99
C VAL A 139 1.53 -5.71 1.93
N LEU A 140 1.10 -6.26 3.07
CA LEU A 140 -0.08 -7.12 3.12
C LEU A 140 -1.37 -6.32 2.91
N PHE A 141 -2.32 -6.89 2.16
CA PHE A 141 -3.71 -6.41 2.05
C PHE A 141 -3.85 -4.95 1.58
N GLU A 142 -3.45 -4.70 0.33
CA GLU A 142 -3.40 -3.38 -0.30
C GLU A 142 -4.72 -2.93 -0.94
N GLU A 143 -5.66 -3.87 -1.12
CA GLU A 143 -6.76 -3.81 -2.07
C GLU A 143 -7.91 -2.88 -1.67
N THR A 144 -8.27 -2.84 -0.39
CA THR A 144 -9.36 -2.00 0.11
C THR A 144 -8.90 -1.13 1.27
N LEU A 145 -9.62 -0.04 1.54
CA LEU A 145 -9.36 0.79 2.71
C LEU A 145 -9.41 -0.06 4.00
N ARG A 146 -10.37 -0.99 4.10
CA ARG A 146 -10.57 -1.82 5.29
C ARG A 146 -9.44 -2.83 5.50
N SER A 147 -9.05 -3.52 4.44
CA SER A 147 -8.00 -4.53 4.47
C SER A 147 -6.64 -3.88 4.82
N GLN A 148 -6.36 -2.71 4.23
CA GLN A 148 -5.19 -1.90 4.60
C GLN A 148 -5.22 -1.51 6.08
N ILE A 149 -6.33 -0.99 6.60
CA ILE A 149 -6.42 -0.57 8.00
C ILE A 149 -6.09 -1.72 8.97
N ALA A 150 -6.57 -2.92 8.66
CA ALA A 150 -6.34 -4.11 9.47
C ALA A 150 -4.91 -4.66 9.39
N ALA A 151 -4.14 -4.34 8.35
CA ALA A 151 -2.80 -4.90 8.14
C ALA A 151 -1.66 -3.90 8.30
N VAL A 152 -1.80 -2.71 7.71
CA VAL A 152 -0.72 -1.74 7.50
C VAL A 152 -1.13 -0.30 7.78
N GLY A 153 -2.42 -0.03 8.02
CA GLY A 153 -2.97 1.31 8.22
C GLY A 153 -3.15 2.11 6.92
N ALA A 154 -2.07 2.31 6.16
CA ALA A 154 -2.08 2.88 4.81
C ALA A 154 -0.83 2.46 4.03
N CYS A 155 -0.97 2.05 2.77
CA CYS A 155 0.17 1.56 1.97
C CYS A 155 1.15 2.68 1.54
N MET A 156 0.62 3.83 1.09
CA MET A 156 1.42 4.88 0.43
C MET A 156 2.60 5.43 1.25
N PRO A 157 2.48 5.65 2.58
CA PRO A 157 3.63 6.05 3.41
C PRO A 157 4.81 5.07 3.37
N HIS A 158 4.56 3.76 3.20
CA HIS A 158 5.63 2.77 3.10
C HIS A 158 6.45 2.94 1.82
N TYR A 159 5.79 3.20 0.68
CA TYR A 159 6.46 3.34 -0.62
C TYR A 159 7.47 4.49 -0.67
N GLU A 160 7.37 5.52 0.19
CA GLU A 160 8.39 6.56 0.34
C GLU A 160 9.77 5.96 0.64
N HIS A 161 9.79 4.91 1.46
CA HIS A 161 11.00 4.30 1.99
C HIS A 161 11.48 3.08 1.20
N MET A 162 10.75 2.66 0.17
CA MET A 162 11.16 1.60 -0.75
C MET A 162 11.85 2.21 -1.97
N GLN A 163 12.98 1.63 -2.41
CA GLN A 163 13.66 2.11 -3.62
C GLN A 163 12.90 1.67 -4.87
N TRP A 164 12.40 0.44 -4.88
CA TRP A 164 11.55 -0.14 -5.92
C TRP A 164 10.25 -0.63 -5.27
N PRO A 165 9.31 0.27 -4.92
CA PRO A 165 8.04 -0.15 -4.34
C PRO A 165 7.31 -1.09 -5.31
N GLY A 166 6.52 -2.01 -4.76
CA GLY A 166 5.76 -2.97 -5.54
C GLY A 166 4.37 -3.19 -4.96
N VAL A 167 3.60 -4.00 -5.69
CA VAL A 167 2.25 -4.42 -5.34
C VAL A 167 2.11 -5.93 -5.54
N ASP A 168 1.03 -6.49 -5.01
CA ASP A 168 0.67 -7.89 -5.23
C ASP A 168 -0.69 -8.04 -5.94
N ILE A 169 -0.67 -8.62 -7.15
CA ILE A 169 -1.89 -9.02 -7.89
C ILE A 169 -1.63 -10.38 -8.54
N LEU A 170 -1.85 -11.46 -7.76
CA LEU A 170 -1.59 -12.84 -8.16
C LEU A 170 -2.60 -13.45 -9.14
N THR A 171 -3.84 -13.00 -9.12
CA THR A 171 -4.96 -13.57 -9.88
C THR A 171 -5.09 -12.94 -11.27
N ASP A 172 -6.10 -13.36 -12.03
CA ASP A 172 -6.45 -12.79 -13.33
C ASP A 172 -7.39 -11.57 -13.25
N GLN A 173 -7.48 -10.94 -12.08
CA GLN A 173 -8.35 -9.80 -11.86
C GLN A 173 -7.84 -8.53 -12.53
N THR A 174 -8.77 -7.72 -13.03
CA THR A 174 -8.50 -6.42 -13.67
C THR A 174 -9.34 -5.29 -13.05
N SER A 175 -9.87 -5.51 -11.85
CA SER A 175 -10.70 -4.57 -11.11
C SER A 175 -9.97 -3.88 -9.96
N GLU A 176 -8.73 -4.26 -9.65
CA GLU A 176 -8.00 -3.71 -8.50
C GLU A 176 -7.08 -2.55 -8.90
N LEU A 177 -7.69 -1.48 -9.41
CA LEU A 177 -6.93 -0.32 -9.90
C LEU A 177 -6.26 0.45 -8.75
N ALA A 178 -6.90 0.52 -7.59
CA ALA A 178 -6.45 1.33 -6.46
C ALA A 178 -5.05 0.90 -5.96
N THR A 179 -4.77 -0.39 -5.86
CA THR A 179 -3.48 -0.94 -5.43
C THR A 179 -2.33 -0.46 -6.30
N VAL A 180 -2.42 -0.68 -7.63
CA VAL A 180 -1.39 -0.22 -8.57
C VAL A 180 -1.25 1.31 -8.55
N LYS A 181 -2.38 2.04 -8.47
CA LYS A 181 -2.36 3.50 -8.49
C LYS A 181 -1.80 4.10 -7.21
N GLN A 182 -2.00 3.50 -6.04
CA GLN A 182 -1.33 3.95 -4.80
C GLN A 182 0.20 3.84 -4.94
N CYS A 183 0.70 2.72 -5.42
CA CYS A 183 2.14 2.48 -5.60
C CYS A 183 2.75 3.38 -6.68
N SER A 184 2.16 3.40 -7.88
CA SER A 184 2.65 4.24 -8.98
C SER A 184 2.57 5.73 -8.68
N SER A 185 1.54 6.22 -7.98
CA SER A 185 1.46 7.63 -7.58
C SER A 185 2.66 8.05 -6.73
N VAL A 186 2.98 7.28 -5.68
CA VAL A 186 4.12 7.60 -4.81
C VAL A 186 5.44 7.43 -5.55
N ALA A 187 5.56 6.39 -6.39
CA ALA A 187 6.73 6.17 -7.21
C ALA A 187 7.01 7.38 -8.12
N ASP A 188 6.00 7.87 -8.84
CA ASP A 188 6.15 8.99 -9.76
C ASP A 188 6.39 10.32 -9.03
N GLN A 189 5.63 10.59 -7.95
CA GLN A 189 5.79 11.78 -7.11
C GLN A 189 7.20 11.88 -6.53
N LEU A 190 7.79 10.76 -6.11
CA LEU A 190 9.13 10.73 -5.52
C LEU A 190 10.23 10.39 -6.54
N GLY A 191 9.87 10.10 -7.79
CA GLY A 191 10.76 9.74 -8.87
C GLY A 191 11.53 8.45 -8.65
N LYS A 192 10.85 7.40 -8.17
CA LYS A 192 11.32 6.02 -8.10
C LYS A 192 11.32 5.43 -9.51
N GLU A 193 12.37 4.69 -9.85
CA GLU A 193 12.55 4.13 -11.20
C GLU A 193 11.55 3.01 -11.50
N ARG A 194 11.22 2.21 -10.49
CA ARG A 194 10.47 0.95 -10.65
C ARG A 194 9.22 0.92 -9.79
N VAL A 195 8.16 0.40 -10.39
CA VAL A 195 6.93 -0.05 -9.75
C VAL A 195 6.85 -1.54 -10.05
N LEU A 196 7.19 -2.35 -9.05
CA LEU A 196 7.17 -3.80 -9.13
C LEU A 196 5.73 -4.32 -9.02
N THR A 197 5.46 -5.48 -9.60
CA THR A 197 4.29 -6.28 -9.27
C THR A 197 4.67 -7.74 -9.11
N GLU A 198 4.21 -8.37 -8.04
CA GLU A 198 4.10 -9.82 -7.96
C GLU A 198 2.82 -10.27 -8.66
N LEU A 199 2.93 -11.25 -9.56
CA LEU A 199 1.82 -11.66 -10.41
C LEU A 199 1.87 -13.13 -10.81
N TYR A 200 0.71 -13.64 -11.25
CA TYR A 200 0.44 -15.02 -11.68
C TYR A 200 0.42 -16.06 -10.56
N GLY A 201 0.66 -15.69 -9.31
CA GLY A 201 0.69 -16.63 -8.18
C GLY A 201 -0.61 -17.40 -7.97
N CYS A 202 -1.70 -17.02 -8.62
CA CYS A 202 -3.00 -17.67 -8.46
C CYS A 202 -3.67 -18.02 -9.81
N THR A 203 -2.91 -18.38 -10.84
CA THR A 203 -3.45 -18.62 -12.21
C THR A 203 -3.56 -20.09 -12.63
N GLY A 204 -3.05 -21.03 -11.85
CA GLY A 204 -3.10 -22.47 -12.17
C GLY A 204 -2.12 -22.96 -13.22
N TRP A 205 -2.19 -24.26 -13.54
CA TRP A 205 -1.26 -24.94 -14.46
C TRP A 205 -1.65 -24.83 -15.93
N ASP A 206 -2.91 -24.56 -16.19
CA ASP A 206 -3.53 -24.39 -17.50
C ASP A 206 -3.50 -22.93 -18.00
N TRP A 207 -2.85 -22.03 -17.25
CA TRP A 207 -2.79 -20.62 -17.59
C TRP A 207 -2.14 -20.38 -18.97
N PRO A 208 -2.84 -19.74 -19.91
CA PRO A 208 -2.34 -19.56 -21.27
C PRO A 208 -1.35 -18.39 -21.37
N LEU A 209 -0.50 -18.41 -22.40
CA LEU A 209 0.44 -17.32 -22.72
C LEU A 209 -0.28 -15.98 -22.95
N GLU A 210 -1.48 -16.04 -23.53
CA GLU A 210 -2.38 -14.91 -23.72
C GLU A 210 -2.82 -14.31 -22.39
N GLY A 211 -3.03 -15.14 -21.36
CA GLY A 211 -3.38 -14.72 -20.00
C GLY A 211 -2.22 -13.97 -19.34
N HIS A 212 -0.99 -14.51 -19.45
CA HIS A 212 0.21 -13.80 -18.98
C HIS A 212 0.32 -12.40 -19.63
N LYS A 213 0.16 -12.33 -20.96
CA LYS A 213 0.19 -11.06 -21.69
C LYS A 213 -0.92 -10.11 -21.22
N PHE A 214 -2.15 -10.59 -21.12
CA PHE A 214 -3.32 -9.77 -20.79
C PHE A 214 -3.20 -9.09 -19.43
N ILE A 215 -2.84 -9.85 -18.39
CA ILE A 215 -2.70 -9.32 -17.03
C ILE A 215 -1.53 -8.34 -16.94
N ALA A 216 -0.38 -8.66 -17.56
CA ALA A 216 0.74 -7.75 -17.56
C ALA A 216 0.44 -6.45 -18.33
N ASP A 217 -0.26 -6.50 -19.46
CA ASP A 217 -0.69 -5.30 -20.19
C ASP A 217 -1.63 -4.43 -19.35
N TRP A 218 -2.58 -5.04 -18.64
CA TRP A 218 -3.48 -4.30 -17.74
C TRP A 218 -2.70 -3.60 -16.61
N GLN A 219 -1.78 -4.31 -15.96
CA GLN A 219 -0.96 -3.74 -14.89
C GLN A 219 0.00 -2.66 -15.41
N PHE A 220 0.60 -2.85 -16.59
CA PHE A 220 1.40 -1.81 -17.26
C PHE A 220 0.58 -0.55 -17.54
N ALA A 221 -0.66 -0.70 -18.03
CA ALA A 221 -1.56 0.43 -18.27
C ALA A 221 -1.95 1.15 -16.96
N ALA A 222 -2.07 0.41 -15.85
CA ALA A 222 -2.38 0.97 -14.54
C ALA A 222 -1.18 1.70 -13.90
N GLY A 223 0.07 1.37 -14.26
CA GLY A 223 1.26 2.10 -13.81
C GLY A 223 2.43 1.23 -13.33
N VAL A 224 2.31 -0.10 -13.36
CA VAL A 224 3.46 -1.00 -13.16
C VAL A 224 4.48 -0.79 -14.28
N ASN A 225 5.76 -1.04 -14.00
CA ASN A 225 6.79 -1.10 -15.04
C ASN A 225 7.83 -2.21 -14.84
N PHE A 226 7.75 -2.98 -13.76
CA PHE A 226 8.68 -4.06 -13.44
C PHE A 226 7.91 -5.31 -12.97
N LEU A 227 8.05 -6.44 -13.65
CA LEU A 227 7.27 -7.65 -13.38
C LEU A 227 8.08 -8.66 -12.57
N CYS A 228 7.46 -9.28 -11.56
CA CYS A 228 8.01 -10.37 -10.76
C CYS A 228 7.07 -11.60 -10.84
N PRO A 229 7.20 -12.44 -11.88
CA PRO A 229 6.35 -13.62 -12.05
C PRO A 229 6.55 -14.66 -10.94
N HIS A 230 5.50 -14.95 -10.18
CA HIS A 230 5.45 -16.05 -9.22
C HIS A 230 5.15 -17.37 -9.98
N LEU A 231 5.97 -18.42 -9.94
CA LEU A 231 7.34 -18.50 -9.40
C LEU A 231 8.18 -19.48 -10.22
N SER A 232 9.49 -19.53 -9.95
CA SER A 232 10.40 -20.53 -10.55
C SER A 232 10.84 -21.56 -9.51
N HIS A 233 10.25 -22.76 -9.54
CA HIS A 233 10.67 -23.84 -8.64
C HIS A 233 12.03 -24.40 -9.03
N TYR A 234 12.91 -24.61 -8.04
CA TYR A 234 14.17 -25.31 -8.24
C TYR A 234 13.99 -26.79 -8.64
N SER A 235 12.88 -27.41 -8.21
CA SER A 235 12.49 -28.77 -8.61
C SER A 235 10.98 -28.97 -8.50
N LEU A 236 10.42 -29.91 -9.26
CA LEU A 236 9.01 -30.33 -9.10
C LEU A 236 8.81 -31.44 -8.03
N ALA A 237 9.80 -31.68 -7.17
CA ALA A 237 9.66 -32.68 -6.11
C ALA A 237 8.59 -32.27 -5.07
N GLY A 238 7.96 -33.27 -4.44
CA GLY A 238 7.02 -33.02 -3.34
C GLY A 238 5.76 -32.25 -3.76
N GLY A 239 5.49 -31.14 -3.06
CA GLY A 239 4.33 -30.28 -3.26
C GLY A 239 4.41 -29.40 -4.50
N ALA A 240 5.62 -29.07 -4.98
CA ALA A 240 5.84 -28.14 -6.10
C ALA A 240 5.13 -28.56 -7.40
N LYS A 241 5.00 -29.88 -7.68
CA LYS A 241 4.23 -30.38 -8.83
C LYS A 241 2.72 -30.12 -8.76
N ARG A 242 2.21 -29.70 -7.61
CA ARG A 242 0.79 -29.40 -7.36
C ARG A 242 0.60 -27.97 -6.89
N ASP A 243 1.63 -27.15 -6.96
CA ASP A 243 1.51 -25.75 -6.60
C ASP A 243 0.52 -25.06 -7.56
N TYR A 244 0.01 -23.91 -7.17
CA TYR A 244 -0.89 -23.10 -7.97
C TYR A 244 -0.22 -21.73 -7.95
N PRO A 245 0.67 -21.41 -8.91
CA PRO A 245 0.58 -21.69 -10.36
C PRO A 245 1.62 -22.70 -10.92
N ALA A 246 1.67 -22.87 -12.25
CA ALA A 246 2.75 -23.61 -12.91
C ALA A 246 4.12 -22.92 -12.76
N SER A 247 5.18 -23.73 -12.59
CA SER A 247 6.57 -23.23 -12.52
C SER A 247 7.00 -22.52 -13.80
N ILE A 248 7.60 -21.34 -13.69
CA ILE A 248 8.09 -20.54 -14.82
C ILE A 248 9.54 -20.93 -15.16
N ILE A 249 9.74 -22.21 -15.53
CA ILE A 249 11.03 -22.77 -15.97
C ILE A 249 10.80 -23.94 -16.95
N ASP A 250 11.86 -24.57 -17.45
CA ASP A 250 11.84 -25.64 -18.47
C ASP A 250 11.08 -26.91 -18.10
N HIS A 251 10.67 -27.06 -16.84
CA HIS A 251 9.73 -28.06 -16.38
C HIS A 251 8.31 -27.88 -16.96
N SER A 252 7.93 -26.65 -17.33
CA SER A 252 6.62 -26.36 -17.90
C SER A 252 6.59 -26.61 -19.41
N PRO A 253 5.55 -27.28 -19.95
CA PRO A 253 5.51 -27.70 -21.35
C PRO A 253 5.50 -26.52 -22.34
N TRP A 254 5.08 -25.34 -21.88
CA TRP A 254 5.02 -24.10 -22.64
C TRP A 254 6.31 -23.25 -22.55
N TRP A 255 7.31 -23.62 -21.75
CA TRP A 255 8.52 -22.82 -21.49
C TRP A 255 9.25 -22.38 -22.76
N LYS A 256 9.41 -23.30 -23.73
CA LYS A 256 10.06 -23.02 -25.03
C LYS A 256 9.39 -21.90 -25.83
N TYR A 257 8.13 -21.57 -25.52
CA TYR A 257 7.36 -20.52 -26.17
C TYR A 257 7.28 -19.24 -25.32
N TYR A 258 7.61 -19.31 -24.03
CA TYR A 258 7.43 -18.22 -23.07
C TYR A 258 8.22 -16.96 -23.46
N LYS A 259 9.38 -17.14 -24.11
CA LYS A 259 10.18 -16.05 -24.70
C LYS A 259 9.35 -15.11 -25.58
N THR A 260 8.35 -15.62 -26.28
CA THR A 260 7.47 -14.82 -27.16
C THR A 260 6.74 -13.74 -26.36
N VAL A 261 6.23 -14.07 -25.18
CA VAL A 261 5.52 -13.15 -24.30
C VAL A 261 6.52 -12.28 -23.54
N THR A 262 7.55 -12.88 -22.94
CA THR A 262 8.47 -12.13 -22.08
C THR A 262 9.34 -11.12 -22.84
N ASP A 263 9.72 -11.39 -24.10
CA ASP A 263 10.43 -10.40 -24.93
C ASP A 263 9.52 -9.19 -25.24
N TYR A 264 8.22 -9.41 -25.42
CA TYR A 264 7.26 -8.32 -25.60
C TYR A 264 7.13 -7.50 -24.30
N LEU A 265 6.88 -8.17 -23.17
CA LEU A 265 6.72 -7.51 -21.87
C LEU A 265 7.99 -6.76 -21.44
N ALA A 266 9.17 -7.31 -21.68
CA ALA A 266 10.45 -6.66 -21.36
C ALA A 266 10.65 -5.35 -22.16
N ARG A 267 10.24 -5.32 -23.44
CA ARG A 267 10.30 -4.08 -24.24
C ARG A 267 9.32 -3.03 -23.73
N VAL A 268 8.10 -3.44 -23.36
CA VAL A 268 7.09 -2.54 -22.79
C VAL A 268 7.59 -1.96 -21.46
N GLY A 269 8.02 -2.82 -20.52
CA GLY A 269 8.57 -2.40 -19.23
C GLY A 269 9.75 -1.42 -19.40
N MET A 270 10.70 -1.71 -20.29
CA MET A 270 11.83 -0.81 -20.57
C MET A 270 11.39 0.57 -21.07
N MET A 271 10.36 0.64 -21.93
CA MET A 271 9.82 1.91 -22.40
C MET A 271 9.16 2.71 -21.29
N LEU A 272 8.47 2.03 -20.36
CA LEU A 272 7.77 2.65 -19.23
C LEU A 272 8.73 3.12 -18.13
N SER A 273 9.78 2.36 -17.79
CA SER A 273 10.76 2.75 -16.76
C SER A 273 11.62 3.97 -17.12
N ARG A 274 11.64 4.40 -18.39
CA ARG A 274 12.49 5.50 -18.88
C ARG A 274 11.73 6.79 -19.15
N ARG A 275 10.46 6.88 -18.73
CA ARG A 275 9.61 8.04 -19.03
C ARG A 275 9.01 8.61 -17.75
N GLN A 276 8.63 9.89 -17.83
CA GLN A 276 7.81 10.54 -16.82
C GLN A 276 6.35 10.44 -17.28
N PRO A 277 5.42 9.98 -16.43
CA PRO A 277 4.01 9.94 -16.78
C PRO A 277 3.43 11.35 -16.88
N VAL A 278 2.36 11.48 -17.66
CA VAL A 278 1.61 12.73 -17.82
C VAL A 278 0.26 12.55 -17.13
N ARG A 279 0.12 13.13 -15.94
CA ARG A 279 -1.06 13.03 -15.08
C ARG A 279 -1.49 14.41 -14.63
N ASP A 280 -2.69 14.81 -15.00
CA ASP A 280 -3.19 16.17 -14.74
C ASP A 280 -4.06 16.26 -13.48
N ILE A 281 -4.47 15.12 -12.92
CA ILE A 281 -5.44 15.05 -11.82
C ILE A 281 -4.80 14.43 -10.58
N LEU A 282 -4.97 15.08 -9.43
CA LEU A 282 -4.60 14.57 -8.11
C LEU A 282 -5.85 14.24 -7.31
N VAL A 283 -6.03 12.99 -6.90
CA VAL A 283 -7.17 12.51 -6.12
C VAL A 283 -6.75 12.35 -4.65
N ILE A 284 -7.38 13.05 -3.73
CA ILE A 284 -7.09 12.87 -2.29
C ILE A 284 -7.52 11.45 -1.87
N HIS A 285 -6.62 10.69 -1.25
CA HIS A 285 -6.94 9.33 -0.81
C HIS A 285 -7.70 9.37 0.54
N PRO A 286 -8.85 8.70 0.67
CA PRO A 286 -9.75 8.90 1.81
C PRO A 286 -9.45 8.01 3.03
N ILE A 287 -8.30 7.32 3.06
CA ILE A 287 -7.94 6.35 4.12
C ILE A 287 -8.03 6.94 5.52
N GLU A 288 -7.70 8.22 5.72
CA GLU A 288 -7.77 8.81 7.05
C GLU A 288 -9.21 8.97 7.55
N SER A 289 -10.17 9.17 6.64
CA SER A 289 -11.59 9.13 7.00
C SER A 289 -12.04 7.72 7.36
N ALA A 290 -11.52 6.71 6.66
CA ALA A 290 -11.76 5.31 6.98
C ALA A 290 -11.17 4.92 8.34
N TRP A 291 -10.02 5.47 8.75
CA TRP A 291 -9.47 5.26 10.10
C TRP A 291 -10.45 5.63 11.21
N GLY A 292 -11.04 6.82 11.14
CA GLY A 292 -12.00 7.24 12.17
C GLY A 292 -13.32 6.46 12.12
N LEU A 293 -13.67 5.85 10.99
CA LEU A 293 -14.89 5.04 10.86
C LEU A 293 -14.68 3.57 11.25
N PHE A 294 -13.45 3.06 11.20
CA PHE A 294 -13.15 1.65 11.42
C PHE A 294 -13.51 1.20 12.84
N ASN A 295 -14.11 0.03 12.98
CA ASN A 295 -14.46 -0.54 14.28
C ASN A 295 -14.45 -2.07 14.24
N TYR A 296 -13.58 -2.71 15.03
CA TYR A 296 -13.43 -4.18 15.04
C TYR A 296 -14.72 -4.95 15.37
N PHE A 297 -15.62 -4.40 16.18
CA PHE A 297 -16.85 -5.10 16.57
C PHE A 297 -17.92 -5.10 15.48
N ARG A 298 -17.97 -4.04 14.68
CA ARG A 298 -18.85 -3.95 13.48
C ARG A 298 -18.21 -4.65 12.29
N ASP A 299 -16.91 -4.45 12.13
CA ASP A 299 -16.13 -4.87 10.97
C ASP A 299 -15.52 -6.26 11.23
N LYS A 300 -16.37 -7.19 11.73
CA LYS A 300 -16.00 -8.55 12.21
C LYS A 300 -15.22 -9.39 11.21
N PHE A 301 -15.28 -9.01 9.94
CA PHE A 301 -14.42 -9.54 8.89
C PHE A 301 -13.90 -8.35 8.09
N ALA A 302 -12.61 -8.03 8.26
CA ALA A 302 -11.89 -7.09 7.39
C ALA A 302 -11.95 -7.50 5.89
N PHE A 303 -12.47 -8.70 5.60
CA PHE A 303 -12.32 -9.44 4.34
C PHE A 303 -13.63 -9.80 3.61
N ARG A 304 -14.80 -9.29 4.02
CA ARG A 304 -16.02 -9.43 3.20
C ARG A 304 -15.99 -8.42 2.05
N HIS A 305 -16.17 -8.91 0.83
CA HIS A 305 -16.24 -8.10 -0.40
C HIS A 305 -17.41 -7.12 -0.38
N GLU A 306 -18.51 -7.47 0.31
CA GLU A 306 -19.65 -6.59 0.54
C GLU A 306 -19.59 -6.01 1.94
N ASN A 307 -19.23 -4.74 2.01
CA ASN A 307 -19.24 -3.97 3.24
C ASN A 307 -20.30 -2.85 3.18
N PRO A 308 -21.50 -3.03 3.77
CA PRO A 308 -22.52 -1.99 3.78
C PRO A 308 -22.19 -0.84 4.75
N ASP A 309 -21.12 -0.93 5.54
CA ASP A 309 -20.76 0.06 6.54
C ASP A 309 -20.19 1.35 5.92
N ALA A 310 -20.02 2.37 6.76
CA ALA A 310 -19.65 3.72 6.33
C ALA A 310 -18.27 3.79 5.66
N ASP A 311 -17.29 3.02 6.13
CA ASP A 311 -15.98 2.88 5.49
C ASP A 311 -16.09 2.22 4.11
N GLY A 312 -16.98 1.24 3.95
CA GLY A 312 -17.29 0.61 2.67
C GLY A 312 -17.98 1.57 1.70
N ALA A 313 -18.80 2.50 2.19
CA ALA A 313 -19.38 3.55 1.36
C ALA A 313 -18.32 4.53 0.84
N ILE A 314 -17.36 4.93 1.68
CA ILE A 314 -16.21 5.75 1.26
C ILE A 314 -15.37 5.01 0.21
N HIS A 315 -15.08 3.73 0.43
CA HIS A 315 -14.32 2.92 -0.53
C HIS A 315 -15.04 2.82 -1.88
N ARG A 316 -16.34 2.49 -1.92
CA ARG A 316 -17.11 2.45 -3.17
C ARG A 316 -17.17 3.80 -3.89
N ALA A 317 -17.24 4.90 -3.14
CA ALA A 317 -17.24 6.23 -3.72
C ALA A 317 -15.88 6.57 -4.35
N MET A 318 -14.78 6.23 -3.67
CA MET A 318 -13.43 6.33 -4.23
C MET A 318 -13.31 5.52 -5.52
N ASP A 319 -13.70 4.24 -5.49
CA ASP A 319 -13.67 3.35 -6.65
C ASP A 319 -14.46 3.92 -7.83
N SER A 320 -15.69 4.39 -7.57
CA SER A 320 -16.54 5.00 -8.60
C SER A 320 -15.86 6.18 -9.29
N ILE A 321 -15.15 7.02 -8.51
CA ILE A 321 -14.42 8.17 -9.05
C ILE A 321 -13.23 7.72 -9.89
N ILE A 322 -12.38 6.83 -9.37
CA ILE A 322 -11.17 6.40 -10.07
C ILE A 322 -11.49 5.61 -11.36
N PHE A 323 -12.55 4.80 -11.34
CA PHE A 323 -13.04 4.10 -12.52
C PHE A 323 -13.68 5.06 -13.52
N ALA A 324 -14.41 6.09 -13.07
CA ALA A 324 -14.94 7.10 -13.97
C ALA A 324 -13.81 7.90 -14.65
N LEU A 325 -12.80 8.35 -13.90
CA LEU A 325 -11.64 9.06 -14.47
C LEU A 325 -10.94 8.21 -15.52
N THR A 326 -10.62 6.96 -15.16
CA THR A 326 -9.92 6.01 -16.02
C THR A 326 -10.74 5.65 -17.26
N GLY A 327 -12.04 5.36 -17.09
CA GLY A 327 -12.96 5.04 -18.18
C GLY A 327 -13.20 6.22 -19.15
N HIS A 328 -13.00 7.46 -18.70
CA HIS A 328 -13.01 8.66 -19.53
C HIS A 328 -11.61 9.08 -20.02
N HIS A 329 -10.59 8.24 -19.85
CA HIS A 329 -9.21 8.44 -20.28
C HIS A 329 -8.52 9.66 -19.66
N TYR A 330 -8.93 10.05 -18.46
CA TYR A 330 -8.17 10.98 -17.64
C TYR A 330 -7.25 10.19 -16.72
N ASP A 331 -5.92 10.32 -16.89
CA ASP A 331 -4.95 9.73 -15.97
C ASP A 331 -4.74 10.64 -14.75
N TRP A 332 -4.47 10.02 -13.61
CA TRP A 332 -4.58 10.64 -12.29
C TRP A 332 -3.61 9.98 -11.30
N ASP A 333 -3.28 10.66 -10.20
CA ASP A 333 -2.54 10.09 -9.07
C ASP A 333 -3.32 10.25 -7.77
N PHE A 334 -3.07 9.36 -6.82
CA PHE A 334 -3.49 9.55 -5.43
C PHE A 334 -2.57 10.52 -4.71
N ALA A 335 -3.14 11.25 -3.75
CA ALA A 335 -2.44 12.01 -2.74
C ALA A 335 -2.71 11.40 -1.36
N ASP A 336 -1.66 10.81 -0.77
CA ASP A 336 -1.60 10.54 0.67
C ASP A 336 -1.38 11.86 1.41
N GLU A 337 -2.17 12.14 2.44
CA GLU A 337 -2.10 13.42 3.16
C GLU A 337 -0.77 13.60 3.93
N SER A 338 -0.12 12.51 4.34
CA SER A 338 1.18 12.57 5.01
C SER A 338 2.30 12.95 4.02
N LEU A 339 2.28 12.39 2.81
CA LEU A 339 3.21 12.74 1.74
C LEU A 339 2.92 14.14 1.20
N LEU A 340 1.64 14.50 1.04
CA LEU A 340 1.22 15.81 0.60
C LEU A 340 1.70 16.92 1.57
N ALA A 341 1.65 16.68 2.88
CA ALA A 341 2.19 17.60 3.86
C ALA A 341 3.72 17.82 3.75
N ARG A 342 4.47 16.81 3.27
CA ARG A 342 5.94 16.89 3.12
C ARG A 342 6.38 17.44 1.76
N TYR A 343 5.67 17.07 0.71
CA TYR A 343 6.10 17.26 -0.69
C TYR A 343 5.17 18.14 -1.52
N GLY A 344 3.97 18.43 -1.00
CA GLY A 344 2.95 19.26 -1.64
C GLY A 344 3.32 20.74 -1.62
N LYS A 345 3.24 21.39 -2.78
CA LYS A 345 3.47 22.84 -2.94
C LYS A 345 2.59 23.41 -4.05
N ILE A 346 2.27 24.70 -3.96
CA ILE A 346 1.53 25.39 -5.03
C ILE A 346 2.49 26.09 -5.98
N ASP A 347 2.27 25.93 -7.29
CA ASP A 347 3.02 26.55 -8.39
C ASP A 347 2.02 27.23 -9.35
N GLY A 348 1.65 28.47 -9.02
CA GLY A 348 0.58 29.20 -9.69
C GLY A 348 -0.74 28.43 -9.62
N GLN A 349 -1.34 28.14 -10.77
CA GLN A 349 -2.58 27.35 -10.89
C GLN A 349 -2.33 25.83 -10.93
N ASN A 350 -1.17 25.37 -10.47
CA ASN A 350 -0.85 23.94 -10.39
C ASN A 350 -0.47 23.55 -8.97
N ILE A 351 -0.67 22.28 -8.64
CA ILE A 351 -0.15 21.65 -7.43
C ILE A 351 1.02 20.74 -7.80
N LEU A 352 2.12 20.88 -7.09
CA LEU A 352 3.29 20.02 -7.18
C LEU A 352 3.28 19.03 -6.02
N VAL A 353 3.55 17.76 -6.30
CA VAL A 353 3.87 16.76 -5.27
C VAL A 353 5.18 16.09 -5.68
N GLY A 354 6.26 16.49 -5.00
CA GLY A 354 7.61 16.06 -5.37
C GLY A 354 7.97 16.44 -6.81
N LYS A 355 8.11 15.45 -7.70
CA LYS A 355 8.45 15.64 -9.12
C LYS A 355 7.24 15.77 -10.05
N MET A 356 6.04 15.49 -9.55
CA MET A 356 4.81 15.50 -10.34
C MET A 356 4.06 16.82 -10.21
N LYS A 357 3.34 17.18 -11.28
CA LYS A 357 2.60 18.44 -11.41
C LYS A 357 1.18 18.16 -11.88
N TYR A 358 0.20 18.65 -11.13
CA TYR A 358 -1.21 18.44 -11.40
C TYR A 358 -1.95 19.76 -11.56
N LYS A 359 -3.02 19.74 -12.37
CA LYS A 359 -3.85 20.90 -12.72
C LYS A 359 -5.18 20.91 -11.99
N LEU A 360 -5.65 19.75 -11.53
CA LEU A 360 -6.94 19.58 -10.85
C LEU A 360 -6.73 18.75 -9.58
N ILE A 361 -7.35 19.17 -8.48
CA ILE A 361 -7.49 18.32 -7.29
C ILE A 361 -8.93 17.81 -7.22
N VAL A 362 -9.09 16.51 -7.09
CA VAL A 362 -10.37 15.85 -6.82
C VAL A 362 -10.38 15.42 -5.36
N VAL A 363 -11.38 15.88 -4.62
CA VAL A 363 -11.65 15.46 -3.24
C VAL A 363 -12.84 14.50 -3.31
N PRO A 364 -12.64 13.18 -3.13
CA PRO A 364 -13.75 12.22 -3.09
C PRO A 364 -14.59 12.45 -1.82
N PRO A 365 -15.73 11.76 -1.65
CA PRO A 365 -16.45 11.79 -0.38
C PRO A 365 -15.55 11.31 0.76
N LEU A 366 -15.23 12.23 1.68
CA LEU A 366 -14.43 11.98 2.86
C LEU A 366 -14.93 12.85 4.03
N LEU A 367 -14.64 12.43 5.26
CA LEU A 367 -15.13 13.07 6.48
C LEU A 367 -14.11 14.06 7.04
N THR A 368 -12.82 13.78 6.88
CA THR A 368 -11.74 14.60 7.42
C THR A 368 -10.61 14.80 6.42
N LEU A 369 -9.96 15.96 6.55
CA LEU A 369 -8.68 16.29 5.94
C LEU A 369 -7.72 16.77 7.03
N ARG A 370 -6.42 16.57 6.85
CA ARG A 370 -5.41 17.21 7.67
C ARG A 370 -5.45 18.73 7.53
N SER A 371 -5.14 19.45 8.61
CA SER A 371 -5.00 20.92 8.55
C SER A 371 -3.96 21.39 7.51
N THR A 372 -2.92 20.59 7.29
CA THR A 372 -1.90 20.82 6.24
C THR A 372 -2.50 20.71 4.84
N THR A 373 -3.31 19.68 4.57
CA THR A 373 -4.05 19.52 3.30
C THR A 373 -5.04 20.66 3.10
N VAL A 374 -5.82 21.03 4.13
CA VAL A 374 -6.76 22.16 4.06
C VAL A 374 -6.05 23.47 3.71
N SER A 375 -4.89 23.70 4.31
CA SER A 375 -4.06 24.89 4.04
C SER A 375 -3.60 24.92 2.58
N LEU A 376 -3.13 23.78 2.06
CA LEU A 376 -2.69 23.62 0.68
C LEU A 376 -3.84 23.82 -0.32
N LEU A 377 -5.01 23.21 -0.07
CA LEU A 377 -6.21 23.40 -0.90
C LEU A 377 -6.66 24.87 -0.90
N SER A 378 -6.62 25.52 0.26
CA SER A 378 -6.97 26.93 0.39
C SER A 378 -6.02 27.84 -0.38
N GLU A 379 -4.73 27.54 -0.35
CA GLU A 379 -3.73 28.26 -1.16
C GLU A 379 -3.94 28.03 -2.65
N PHE A 380 -4.18 26.79 -3.07
CA PHE A 380 -4.43 26.45 -4.46
C PHE A 380 -5.65 27.19 -5.03
N LEU A 381 -6.76 27.20 -4.29
CA LEU A 381 -7.97 27.95 -4.65
C LEU A 381 -7.70 29.46 -4.77
N LYS A 382 -6.90 30.04 -3.85
CA LYS A 382 -6.52 31.47 -3.91
C LYS A 382 -5.70 31.80 -5.16
N GLN A 383 -4.89 30.87 -5.66
CA GLN A 383 -4.13 31.02 -6.90
C GLN A 383 -4.97 30.76 -8.16
N GLY A 384 -6.26 30.43 -8.01
CA GLY A 384 -7.17 30.12 -9.11
C GLY A 384 -7.12 28.68 -9.61
N GLY A 385 -6.47 27.78 -8.86
CA GLY A 385 -6.46 26.35 -9.15
C GLY A 385 -7.82 25.70 -8.88
N PRO A 386 -8.31 24.80 -9.75
CA PRO A 386 -9.61 24.16 -9.58
C PRO A 386 -9.56 23.00 -8.58
N VAL A 387 -10.51 22.98 -7.64
CA VAL A 387 -10.75 21.83 -6.74
C VAL A 387 -12.16 21.31 -6.96
N LEU A 388 -12.29 20.03 -7.29
CA LEU A 388 -13.56 19.33 -7.46
C LEU A 388 -13.87 18.53 -6.21
N PHE A 389 -14.84 18.99 -5.41
CA PHE A 389 -15.42 18.19 -4.33
C PHE A 389 -16.54 17.33 -4.92
N VAL A 390 -16.45 16.02 -4.74
CA VAL A 390 -17.48 15.07 -5.18
C VAL A 390 -18.44 14.83 -4.01
N ASP A 391 -19.73 15.07 -4.24
CA ASP A 391 -20.79 14.98 -3.24
C ASP A 391 -20.64 16.03 -2.11
N SER A 392 -20.26 15.60 -0.89
CA SER A 392 -20.20 16.45 0.29
C SER A 392 -18.78 16.88 0.65
N ARG A 393 -18.65 18.09 1.22
CA ARG A 393 -17.38 18.58 1.75
C ARG A 393 -17.09 17.93 3.11
N PRO A 394 -15.80 17.68 3.46
CA PRO A 394 -15.44 17.22 4.80
C PRO A 394 -15.94 18.21 5.85
N ASN A 395 -16.39 17.67 6.98
CA ASN A 395 -16.83 18.43 8.14
C ASN A 395 -15.84 18.37 9.31
N ARG A 396 -14.68 17.72 9.12
CA ARG A 396 -13.64 17.59 10.13
C ARG A 396 -12.27 18.00 9.63
N ILE A 397 -11.48 18.59 10.52
CA ILE A 397 -10.04 18.87 10.30
C ILE A 397 -9.24 18.08 11.33
N ASP A 398 -8.25 17.33 10.88
CA ASP A 398 -7.46 16.41 11.71
C ASP A 398 -8.37 15.52 12.58
N GLY A 399 -9.43 14.95 12.00
CA GLY A 399 -10.42 14.12 12.67
C GLY A 399 -11.45 14.85 13.54
N ARG A 400 -11.34 16.18 13.74
CA ARG A 400 -12.15 16.91 14.73
C ARG A 400 -13.23 17.74 14.06
N ILE A 401 -14.44 17.81 14.64
CA ILE A 401 -15.54 18.60 14.06
C ILE A 401 -15.15 20.08 14.04
N ASN A 402 -15.28 20.69 12.85
CA ASN A 402 -15.01 22.10 12.61
C ASN A 402 -16.28 22.95 12.71
#